data_AF-A0A7W7ZLA8-F1
#
_entry.id   AF-A0A7W7ZLA8-F1
#
_cell.length_a   1.000
_cell.length_b   1.000
_cell.length_c   1.000
_cell.angle_alpha   90.00
_cell.angle_beta   90.00
_cell.angle_gamma   90.00
#
_symmetry.space_group_name_H-M   'P 1'
#
loop_
_entity.id
_entity.type
_entity.pdbx_description
1 polymer ?
#
loop_
_entity_poly.entity_id
_entity_poly.type
_entity_poly.pdbx_seq_one_letter_code
_entity_poly.pdbx_strand_id
1 'polypeptide(L)'
;MEKRILPEFKSEAEEAKWWFENQDELDKDFAKAAAEGRLGRGTAARVGGIPTTTIRLDPVDIEMARKQAEQRGLKYQTYLKMILHDALTREAKAS
;
A
#
# COMPACT_ATOMS: atom_id res chain seq x y z
N MET A 1 -14.32 3.64 24.90
CA MET A 1 -13.15 2.75 24.83
C MET A 1 -11.97 3.51 25.39
N GLU A 2 -11.30 2.98 26.41
CA GLU A 2 -10.02 3.52 26.85
C GLU A 2 -9.03 3.37 25.69
N LYS A 3 -8.67 4.50 25.09
CA LYS A 3 -7.57 4.58 24.15
C LYS A 3 -6.31 4.32 24.98
N ARG A 4 -5.60 3.21 24.73
CA ARG A 4 -4.34 2.92 25.42
C ARG A 4 -3.39 4.09 25.12
N ILE A 5 -3.05 4.86 26.15
CA ILE A 5 -2.21 6.04 26.02
C ILE A 5 -0.77 5.52 25.94
N LEU A 6 -0.16 5.65 24.76
CA LEU A 6 1.26 5.37 24.60
C LEU A 6 2.04 6.41 25.41
N PRO A 7 2.96 5.98 26.30
CA PRO A 7 3.82 6.92 27.02
C PRO A 7 4.78 7.62 26.05
N GLU A 8 5.23 8.82 26.41
CA GLU A 8 6.31 9.49 25.68
C GLU A 8 7.65 8.86 26.04
N PHE A 9 8.32 8.27 25.06
CA PHE A 9 9.65 7.67 25.23
C PHE A 9 10.74 8.71 25.00
N LYS A 10 11.76 8.74 25.87
CA LYS A 10 12.91 9.65 25.71
C LYS A 10 14.03 9.02 24.88
N SER A 11 13.98 7.71 24.63
CA SER A 11 14.95 6.98 23.82
C SER A 11 14.38 5.69 23.23
N GLU A 12 14.98 5.19 22.14
CA GLU A 12 14.60 3.91 21.51
C GLU A 12 14.80 2.72 22.46
N ALA A 13 15.80 2.77 23.34
CA ALA A 13 16.05 1.70 24.31
C ALA A 13 14.95 1.62 25.38
N GLU A 14 14.42 2.77 25.80
CA GLU A 14 13.27 2.86 26.71
C GLU A 14 12.00 2.34 26.05
N GLU A 15 11.78 2.71 24.79
CA GLU A 15 10.67 2.20 24.00
C GLU A 15 10.75 0.68 23.81
N ALA A 16 11.92 0.14 23.42
CA ALA A 16 12.11 -1.29 23.22
C ALA A 16 11.88 -2.10 24.51
N LYS A 17 12.35 -1.58 25.65
CA LYS A 17 12.11 -2.19 26.95
C LYS A 17 10.61 -2.18 27.30
N TRP A 18 9.93 -1.07 27.06
CA TRP A 18 8.49 -0.98 27.28
C TRP A 18 7.72 -1.96 26.38
N TRP A 19 8.08 -2.08 25.10
CA TRP A 19 7.47 -3.07 24.21
C TRP A 19 7.63 -4.49 24.74
N PHE A 20 8.83 -4.86 25.21
CA PHE A 20 9.11 -6.17 25.78
C PHE A 20 8.32 -6.44 27.07
N GLU A 21 8.26 -5.47 27.97
CA GLU A 21 7.53 -5.61 29.25
C GLU A 21 6.01 -5.65 29.07
N ASN A 22 5.47 -5.11 27.97
CA ASN A 22 4.03 -5.00 27.73
C ASN A 22 3.50 -6.01 26.69
N GLN A 23 4.31 -6.98 26.24
CA GLN A 23 3.93 -7.92 25.18
C GLN A 23 2.66 -8.72 25.49
N ASP A 24 2.56 -9.29 26.69
CA ASP A 24 1.41 -10.12 27.06
C ASP A 24 0.09 -9.33 27.05
N GLU A 25 0.12 -8.06 27.47
CA GLU A 25 -1.04 -7.19 27.47
C GLU A 25 -1.36 -6.68 26.06
N LEU A 26 -0.36 -6.48 25.20
CA LEU A 26 -0.58 -6.16 23.80
C LEU A 26 -1.21 -7.35 23.06
N ASP A 27 -0.75 -8.57 23.33
CA ASP A 27 -1.27 -9.78 22.70
C ASP A 27 -2.75 -10.01 23.04
N LYS A 28 -3.16 -9.74 24.29
CA LYS A 28 -4.58 -9.76 24.69
C LYS A 28 -5.40 -8.71 23.95
N ASP A 29 -4.89 -7.49 23.81
CA ASP A 29 -5.55 -6.42 23.06
C ASP A 29 -5.70 -6.77 21.58
N PHE A 30 -4.65 -7.35 20.96
CA PHE A 30 -4.68 -7.83 19.59
C PHE A 30 -5.69 -8.98 19.41
N ALA A 31 -5.71 -9.97 20.33
CA ALA A 31 -6.67 -11.07 20.29
C ALA A 31 -8.11 -10.57 20.42
N LYS A 32 -8.36 -9.60 21.30
CA LYS A 32 -9.67 -8.96 21.43
C LYS A 32 -10.06 -8.18 20.17
N ALA A 33 -9.15 -7.38 19.63
CA ALA A 33 -9.39 -6.65 18.38
C ALA A 33 -9.63 -7.59 17.19
N ALA A 34 -9.00 -8.78 17.17
CA ALA A 34 -9.24 -9.83 16.19
C ALA A 34 -10.66 -10.38 16.30
N ALA A 35 -11.08 -10.77 17.51
CA ALA A 35 -12.43 -11.28 17.78
C ALA A 35 -13.51 -10.24 17.44
N GLU A 36 -13.22 -8.96 17.65
CA GLU A 36 -14.13 -7.85 17.35
C GLU A 36 -14.06 -7.38 15.88
N GLY A 37 -13.19 -7.97 15.05
CA GLY A 37 -13.04 -7.61 13.64
C GLY A 37 -12.44 -6.21 13.39
N ARG A 38 -11.74 -5.65 14.38
CA ARG A 38 -11.19 -4.29 14.40
C ARG A 38 -9.69 -4.22 14.09
N LEU A 39 -9.04 -5.34 13.81
CA LEU A 39 -7.64 -5.34 13.39
C LEU A 39 -7.47 -4.46 12.15
N GLY A 40 -6.51 -3.53 12.24
CA GLY A 40 -6.07 -2.74 11.10
C GLY A 40 -5.59 -3.68 9.98
N ARG A 41 -6.28 -3.65 8.84
CA ARG A 41 -5.91 -4.44 7.68
C ARG A 41 -4.61 -3.86 7.09
N GLY A 42 -3.50 -4.57 7.31
CA GLY A 42 -2.19 -4.21 6.75
C GLY A 42 -2.20 -4.13 5.22
N THR A 43 -1.09 -3.68 4.64
CA THR A 43 -0.89 -3.43 3.20
C THR A 43 -1.33 -4.61 2.31
N ALA A 44 -1.25 -5.85 2.83
CA ALA A 44 -1.69 -7.07 2.15
C ALA A 44 -3.18 -7.05 1.73
N ALA A 45 -4.09 -6.52 2.56
CA ALA A 45 -5.50 -6.40 2.19
C ALA A 45 -5.75 -5.26 1.19
N ARG A 46 -4.88 -4.24 1.17
CA ARG A 46 -4.92 -3.13 0.20
C ARG A 46 -4.55 -3.60 -1.21
N VAL A 47 -3.63 -4.56 -1.32
CA VAL A 47 -3.24 -5.18 -2.61
C VAL A 47 -4.31 -6.17 -3.09
N GLY A 48 -4.98 -6.88 -2.19
CA GLY A 48 -6.05 -7.84 -2.51
C GLY A 48 -7.32 -7.22 -3.10
N GLY A 49 -7.45 -5.89 -3.13
CA GLY A 49 -8.61 -5.17 -3.65
C GLY A 49 -8.43 -4.54 -5.04
N ILE A 50 -7.25 -4.66 -5.67
CA ILE A 50 -7.02 -4.06 -7.00
C ILE A 50 -7.43 -5.09 -8.06
N PRO A 51 -8.51 -4.84 -8.83
CA PRO A 51 -8.93 -5.77 -9.86
C PRO A 51 -7.84 -5.90 -10.94
N THR A 52 -7.53 -7.13 -11.32
CA THR A 52 -6.63 -7.39 -12.45
C THR A 52 -7.44 -7.38 -13.74
N THR A 53 -7.02 -6.56 -14.70
CA THR A 53 -7.64 -6.49 -16.03
C THR A 53 -6.63 -6.90 -17.08
N THR A 54 -7.06 -7.78 -17.99
CA THR A 54 -6.27 -8.14 -19.18
C THR A 54 -6.70 -7.26 -20.34
N ILE A 55 -5.75 -6.54 -20.94
CA ILE A 55 -5.97 -5.69 -22.13
C ILE A 55 -5.15 -6.27 -23.27
N ARG A 56 -5.75 -6.38 -24.46
CA ARG A 56 -5.03 -6.74 -25.68
C ARG A 56 -4.48 -5.46 -26.30
N LEU A 57 -3.18 -5.46 -26.57
CA LEU A 57 -2.47 -4.34 -27.21
C LEU A 57 -1.85 -4.84 -28.51
N ASP A 58 -1.73 -3.95 -29.49
CA ASP A 58 -1.01 -4.26 -30.72
C ASP A 58 0.48 -4.54 -30.39
N PRO A 59 1.12 -5.54 -31.02
CA PRO A 59 2.54 -5.80 -30.82
C PRO A 59 3.44 -4.58 -31.04
N VAL A 60 3.10 -3.71 -32.00
CA VAL A 60 3.85 -2.49 -32.29
C VAL A 60 3.77 -1.51 -31.10
N ASP A 61 2.60 -1.38 -30.50
CA ASP A 61 2.39 -0.52 -29.33
C ASP A 61 3.10 -1.06 -28.09
N ILE A 62 3.15 -2.39 -27.93
CA ILE A 62 3.90 -3.03 -26.85
C ILE A 62 5.38 -2.68 -26.94
N GLU A 63 5.99 -2.82 -28.12
CA GLU A 63 7.40 -2.50 -28.35
C GLU A 63 7.69 -1.01 -28.15
N MET A 64 6.79 -0.16 -28.62
CA MET A 64 6.91 1.29 -28.42
C MET A 64 6.87 1.66 -26.94
N ALA A 65 5.91 1.12 -26.19
CA ALA A 65 5.78 1.37 -24.76
C ALA A 65 6.96 0.81 -23.95
N ARG A 66 7.56 -0.32 -24.38
CA ARG A 66 8.81 -0.83 -23.77
C ARG A 66 9.97 0.14 -23.95
N LYS A 67 10.22 0.60 -25.18
CA LYS A 67 11.30 1.57 -25.45
C LYS A 67 11.11 2.86 -24.66
N GLN A 68 9.89 3.38 -24.60
CA GLN A 68 9.59 4.60 -23.85
C GLN A 68 9.75 4.40 -22.33
N ALA A 69 9.41 3.22 -21.80
CA ALA A 69 9.65 2.89 -20.39
C ALA A 69 11.15 2.85 -20.07
N GLU A 70 11.96 2.20 -20.92
CA GLU A 70 13.41 2.11 -20.77
C GLU A 70 14.08 3.49 -20.80
N GLN A 71 13.69 4.34 -21.76
CA GLN A 71 14.19 5.73 -21.86
C GLN A 71 13.91 6.55 -20.60
N ARG A 72 12.84 6.23 -19.87
CA ARG A 72 12.47 6.89 -18.61
C ARG A 72 12.97 6.17 -17.36
N GLY A 73 13.70 5.06 -17.51
CA GLY A 73 14.17 4.24 -16.40
C GLY A 73 13.04 3.57 -15.59
N LEU A 74 11.87 3.37 -16.21
CA LEU A 74 10.69 2.80 -15.56
C LEU A 74 10.47 1.34 -15.97
N LYS A 75 9.90 0.54 -15.07
CA LYS A 75 9.36 -0.77 -15.44
C LYS A 75 8.18 -0.59 -16.38
N TYR A 76 8.08 -1.48 -17.38
CA TYR A 76 7.01 -1.46 -18.39
C TYR A 76 5.59 -1.31 -17.80
N GLN A 77 5.23 -2.12 -16.78
CA GLN A 77 3.91 -2.03 -16.14
C GLN A 77 3.68 -0.69 -15.41
N THR A 78 4.72 -0.12 -14.79
CA THR A 78 4.63 1.19 -14.14
C THR A 78 4.41 2.28 -15.19
N TYR A 79 5.11 2.19 -16.31
CA TYR A 79 4.96 3.12 -17.43
C TYR A 79 3.55 3.08 -18.02
N LEU A 80 3.00 1.89 -18.27
CA LEU A 80 1.62 1.74 -18.76
C LEU A 80 0.59 2.34 -17.79
N LYS A 81 0.73 2.08 -16.48
CA LYS A 81 -0.17 2.64 -15.47
C LYS A 81 -0.14 4.17 -15.46
N MET A 82 1.05 4.75 -15.62
CA MET A 82 1.25 6.19 -15.66
C MET A 82 0.56 6.82 -16.88
N ILE A 83 0.81 6.30 -18.10
CA ILE A 83 0.17 6.86 -19.32
C ILE A 83 -1.35 6.75 -19.24
N LEU A 84 -1.87 5.60 -18.79
CA LEU A 84 -3.31 5.38 -18.67
C LEU A 84 -3.93 6.41 -17.70
N HIS A 85 -3.31 6.63 -16.56
CA HIS A 85 -3.76 7.63 -15.59
C HIS A 85 -3.72 9.07 -16.16
N ASP A 86 -2.63 9.42 -16.84
CA ASP A 86 -2.46 10.73 -17.46
C ASP A 86 -3.53 10.97 -18.54
N ALA A 87 -3.80 9.98 -19.39
CA ALA A 87 -4.82 10.06 -20.42
C ALA A 87 -6.22 10.28 -19.80
N LEU A 88 -6.60 9.46 -18.82
CA LEU A 88 -7.88 9.60 -18.12
C LEU A 88 -8.04 10.96 -17.44
N THR A 89 -6.97 11.48 -16.83
CA THR A 89 -6.98 12.78 -16.16
C THR A 89 -7.13 13.93 -17.15
N ARG A 90 -6.55 13.80 -18.35
CA ARG A 90 -6.69 14.78 -19.43
C ARG A 90 -8.12 14.82 -19.97
N GLU A 91 -8.69 13.66 -20.26
CA GLU A 91 -10.08 13.54 -20.74
C GLU A 91 -11.09 14.10 -19.71
N ALA A 92 -10.87 13.81 -18.42
CA ALA A 92 -11.72 14.32 -17.35
C ALA A 92 -11.66 15.85 -17.17
N LYS A 93 -10.56 16.50 -17.56
CA LYS A 93 -10.43 17.96 -17.53
C LYS A 93 -10.98 18.64 -18.79
N ALA A 94 -11.12 17.89 -19.88
CA ALA A 94 -11.67 18.37 -21.14
C ALA A 94 -13.19 18.25 -21.21
N SER A 95 -13.81 17.54 -20.25
CA SER A 95 -15.26 17.39 -20.08
C SER A 95 -15.81 18.38 -19.06
#